data_AF-A0A8M1GPY7-F1
#
_entry.id   AF-A0A8M1GPY7-F1
#
_cell.length_a   1.000
_cell.length_b   1.000
_cell.length_c   1.000
_cell.angle_alpha   90.00
_cell.angle_beta   90.00
_cell.angle_gamma   90.00
#
_symmetry.space_group_name_H-M   'P 1'
#
loop_
_entity.id
_entity.type
_entity.pdbx_description
1 polymer ?
#
loop_
_entity_poly.entity_id
_entity_poly.type
_entity_poly.pdbx_seq_one_letter_code
_entity_poly.pdbx_strand_id
1 'polypeptide(L)'
;MLRRALLCLALAALTRAGAAAPEEEDHVLVLHKGNFEEALAAHKYLLVEFYAPWCGHCKALAPEYAKAAGKLKAEGSEIRLAKVDATEESDLAQQYGVRGYPTIKFFKNGDTAAPREYTAGREAEDIVNWLKKRTGPAATTLPDGAAAEALLESSEVTVIGFFKDVESDFAKQFLLAAEAIDDIPFGITSNSDVFSKYQLDKDGVVLFKKFDEGRNNFEGDVTKDKLLDFIKHNQLPLVIEFTEQTAPKIFGGEIKTHILLFLPKSVSDYDGKLSNFKKAAERFKGKILFIFIDSDHTDNQRILEFFGLKKEECPAVRLITLEEEMTKYKPESDELTAEKIEEFCHRFLEGKIKPHLMSQELPEDWDKQPVKVLVGKNFEEVAFDEKKNVFVEFYAPWCGHCKQLAPIWDKLGETYKDHENIVIAKMDSTGEGR
;
A
#
# COMPACT_ATOMS: atom_id res chain seq x y z
N MET A 1 44.95 -69.38 0.49
CA MET A 1 45.34 -68.47 1.58
C MET A 1 45.20 -67.03 1.09
N LEU A 2 44.28 -66.27 1.71
CA LEU A 2 43.95 -64.85 1.45
C LEU A 2 45.22 -63.98 1.54
N ARG A 3 45.57 -63.15 0.53
CA ARG A 3 45.12 -61.77 0.24
C ARG A 3 45.19 -60.79 1.42
N ARG A 4 46.15 -59.85 1.36
CA ARG A 4 45.98 -58.45 1.82
C ARG A 4 46.74 -57.51 0.88
N ALA A 5 45.97 -56.67 0.17
CA ALA A 5 46.44 -55.56 -0.63
C ALA A 5 46.42 -54.29 0.24
N LEU A 6 47.49 -53.49 0.19
CA LEU A 6 47.51 -52.14 0.75
C LEU A 6 46.75 -51.21 -0.19
N LEU A 7 45.74 -50.50 0.34
CA LEU A 7 45.07 -49.39 -0.33
C LEU A 7 45.50 -48.11 0.39
N CYS A 8 46.26 -47.24 -0.27
CA CYS A 8 46.54 -45.89 0.19
C CYS A 8 45.31 -45.01 -0.11
N LEU A 9 44.58 -44.58 0.93
CA LEU A 9 43.59 -43.51 0.80
C LEU A 9 44.29 -42.16 0.88
N ALA A 10 44.29 -41.41 -0.23
CA ALA A 10 44.55 -39.98 -0.23
C ALA A 10 43.25 -39.27 0.18
N LEU A 11 43.24 -38.61 1.35
CA LEU A 11 42.20 -37.67 1.73
C LEU A 11 42.39 -36.37 0.92
N ALA A 12 41.55 -36.14 -0.07
CA ALA A 12 41.41 -34.80 -0.67
C ALA A 12 40.54 -33.96 0.26
N ALA A 13 41.16 -33.07 1.04
CA ALA A 13 40.44 -32.02 1.75
C ALA A 13 39.98 -30.99 0.71
N LEU A 14 38.68 -30.95 0.39
CA LEU A 14 38.08 -29.81 -0.29
C LEU A 14 38.04 -28.63 0.70
N THR A 15 38.99 -27.72 0.59
CA THR A 15 38.85 -26.38 1.14
C THR A 15 37.76 -25.67 0.35
N ARG A 16 36.60 -25.43 0.98
CA ARG A 16 35.65 -24.40 0.51
C ARG A 16 36.43 -23.08 0.51
N ALA A 17 36.75 -22.56 -0.67
CA ALA A 17 37.20 -21.18 -0.81
C ALA A 17 36.06 -20.29 -0.27
N GLY A 18 36.28 -19.63 0.85
CA GLY A 18 35.37 -18.60 1.33
C GLY A 18 35.41 -17.43 0.35
N ALA A 19 34.26 -16.99 -0.14
CA ALA A 19 34.14 -15.74 -0.85
C ALA A 19 34.73 -14.62 0.02
N ALA A 20 35.54 -13.75 -0.58
CA ALA A 20 36.10 -12.60 0.13
C ALA A 20 34.95 -11.68 0.58
N ALA A 21 35.02 -11.16 1.81
CA ALA A 21 34.03 -10.21 2.30
C ALA A 21 33.97 -8.98 1.38
N PRO A 22 32.78 -8.37 1.15
CA PRO A 22 32.67 -7.17 0.34
C PRO A 22 33.61 -6.06 0.84
N GLU A 23 34.15 -5.27 -0.08
CA GLU A 23 34.96 -4.11 0.29
C GLU A 23 34.11 -3.12 1.12
N GLU A 24 34.75 -2.46 2.09
CA GLU A 24 34.12 -1.43 2.93
C GLU A 24 34.78 -0.07 2.67
N GLU A 25 33.95 0.95 2.41
CA GLU A 25 34.36 2.35 2.38
C GLU A 25 33.67 3.09 3.54
N ASP A 26 34.44 3.68 4.45
CA ASP A 26 33.92 4.39 5.64
C ASP A 26 32.84 3.59 6.41
N HIS A 27 33.08 2.28 6.57
CA HIS A 27 32.19 1.30 7.22
C HIS A 27 30.94 0.90 6.43
N VAL A 28 30.78 1.42 5.21
CA VAL A 28 29.68 1.09 4.28
C VAL A 28 30.17 0.02 3.30
N LEU A 29 29.40 -1.07 3.16
CA LEU A 29 29.71 -2.14 2.22
C LEU A 29 29.51 -1.66 0.77
N VAL A 30 30.48 -1.93 -0.10
CA VAL A 30 30.37 -1.68 -1.54
C VAL A 30 29.80 -2.92 -2.21
N LEU A 31 28.58 -2.81 -2.71
CA LEU A 31 27.88 -3.91 -3.34
C LEU A 31 27.75 -3.70 -4.85
N HIS A 32 27.86 -4.81 -5.56
CA HIS A 32 27.70 -4.93 -7.00
C HIS A 32 27.00 -6.25 -7.32
N LYS A 33 26.56 -6.46 -8.57
CA LYS A 33 25.81 -7.66 -8.97
C LYS A 33 26.47 -8.97 -8.53
N GLY A 34 27.81 -9.04 -8.61
CA GLY A 34 28.59 -10.21 -8.22
C GLY A 34 28.64 -10.57 -6.72
N ASN A 35 28.30 -9.67 -5.79
CA ASN A 35 28.37 -9.94 -4.34
C ASN A 35 27.07 -9.60 -3.57
N PHE A 36 26.06 -9.09 -4.26
CA PHE A 36 24.83 -8.60 -3.63
C PHE A 36 24.04 -9.69 -2.91
N GLU A 37 23.82 -10.83 -3.58
CA GLU A 37 23.09 -11.97 -2.99
C GLU A 37 23.82 -12.57 -1.78
N GLU A 38 25.15 -12.64 -1.85
CA GLU A 38 25.97 -13.12 -0.73
C GLU A 38 25.88 -12.17 0.47
N ALA A 39 25.91 -10.86 0.24
CA ALA A 39 25.74 -9.86 1.29
C ALA A 39 24.35 -9.94 1.95
N LEU A 40 23.29 -10.16 1.16
CA LEU A 40 21.94 -10.37 1.68
C LEU A 40 21.82 -11.65 2.53
N ALA A 41 22.50 -12.73 2.13
CA ALA A 41 22.51 -13.98 2.89
C ALA A 41 23.35 -13.86 4.18
N ALA A 42 24.43 -13.06 4.16
CA ALA A 42 25.33 -12.90 5.29
C ALA A 42 24.81 -11.94 6.37
N HIS A 43 23.91 -11.01 6.00
CA HIS A 43 23.44 -9.95 6.90
C HIS A 43 21.94 -9.99 7.10
N LYS A 44 21.52 -10.25 8.35
CA LYS A 44 20.12 -10.27 8.76
C LYS A 44 19.41 -8.93 8.47
N TYR A 45 20.11 -7.82 8.67
CA TYR A 45 19.59 -6.46 8.48
C TYR A 45 20.56 -5.66 7.62
N LEU A 46 20.17 -5.37 6.37
CA LEU A 46 21.00 -4.68 5.40
C LEU A 46 20.24 -3.48 4.83
N LEU A 47 20.74 -2.27 5.08
CA LEU A 47 20.24 -1.06 4.42
C LEU A 47 21.14 -0.78 3.21
N VAL A 48 20.55 -0.60 2.03
CA VAL A 48 21.27 -0.38 0.77
C VAL A 48 20.88 0.97 0.18
N GLU A 49 21.85 1.85 -0.04
CA GLU A 49 21.71 3.08 -0.83
C GLU A 49 22.02 2.81 -2.31
N PHE A 50 21.05 3.07 -3.19
CA PHE A 50 21.27 3.16 -4.62
C PHE A 50 21.53 4.61 -5.01
N TYR A 51 22.73 4.88 -5.54
CA TYR A 51 23.20 6.24 -5.79
C TYR A 51 23.77 6.41 -7.20
N ALA A 52 24.05 7.67 -7.56
CA ALA A 52 24.82 8.01 -8.75
C ALA A 52 25.94 9.01 -8.38
N PRO A 53 27.17 8.86 -8.92
CA PRO A 53 28.32 9.70 -8.54
C PRO A 53 28.14 11.20 -8.80
N TRP A 54 27.27 11.55 -9.74
CA TRP A 54 26.98 12.94 -10.13
C TRP A 54 25.80 13.55 -9.36
N CYS A 55 25.03 12.77 -8.59
CA CYS A 55 23.86 13.26 -7.88
C CYS A 55 24.25 14.07 -6.63
N GLY A 56 23.86 15.34 -6.58
CA GLY A 56 24.15 16.22 -5.44
C GLY A 56 23.55 15.74 -4.12
N HIS A 57 22.36 15.15 -4.15
CA HIS A 57 21.72 14.59 -2.95
C HIS A 57 22.46 13.37 -2.39
N CYS A 58 23.01 12.51 -3.25
CA CYS A 58 23.84 11.39 -2.83
C CYS A 58 25.15 11.87 -2.19
N LYS A 59 25.81 12.86 -2.80
CA LYS A 59 27.02 13.47 -2.24
C LYS A 59 26.78 14.08 -0.86
N ALA A 60 25.63 14.71 -0.65
CA ALA A 60 25.25 15.27 0.64
C ALA A 60 24.92 14.19 1.69
N LEU A 61 24.31 13.07 1.28
CA LEU A 61 23.94 11.96 2.16
C LEU A 61 25.14 11.09 2.57
N ALA A 62 26.09 10.86 1.66
CA ALA A 62 27.25 9.98 1.87
C ALA A 62 27.95 10.14 3.24
N PRO A 63 28.32 11.36 3.71
CA PRO A 63 28.96 11.51 5.02
C PRO A 63 28.04 11.14 6.19
N GLU A 64 26.74 11.45 6.13
CA GLU A 64 25.78 11.06 7.18
C GLU A 64 25.49 9.56 7.15
N TYR A 65 25.47 8.94 5.97
CA TYR A 65 25.33 7.49 5.80
C TYR A 65 26.52 6.72 6.38
N ALA A 66 27.74 7.15 6.08
CA ALA A 66 28.97 6.61 6.67
C ALA A 66 29.01 6.79 8.19
N LYS A 67 28.60 7.95 8.70
CA LYS A 67 28.51 8.23 10.14
C LYS A 67 27.49 7.32 10.83
N ALA A 68 26.34 7.05 10.22
CA ALA A 68 25.37 6.08 10.73
C ALA A 68 25.96 4.65 10.76
N ALA A 69 26.65 4.25 9.69
CA ALA A 69 27.32 2.95 9.61
C ALA A 69 28.39 2.78 10.70
N GLY A 70 29.23 3.80 10.89
CA GLY A 70 30.26 3.82 11.94
C GLY A 70 29.67 3.73 13.35
N LYS A 71 28.57 4.45 13.63
CA LYS A 71 27.86 4.36 14.92
C LYS A 71 27.35 2.95 15.20
N LEU A 72 26.62 2.37 14.25
CA LEU A 72 26.08 1.01 14.40
C LEU A 72 27.18 -0.04 14.58
N LYS A 73 28.29 0.11 13.85
CA LYS A 73 29.48 -0.75 14.00
C LYS A 73 30.12 -0.61 15.38
N ALA A 74 30.27 0.62 15.89
CA ALA A 74 30.83 0.89 17.21
C ALA A 74 29.95 0.36 18.36
N GLU A 75 28.63 0.33 18.16
CA GLU A 75 27.67 -0.28 19.10
C GLU A 75 27.62 -1.81 19.03
N GLY A 76 28.34 -2.45 18.11
CA GLY A 76 28.31 -3.90 17.91
C GLY A 76 26.98 -4.40 17.31
N SER A 77 26.27 -3.55 16.58
CA SER A 77 24.98 -3.89 15.96
C SER A 77 25.14 -4.91 14.83
N GLU A 78 24.15 -5.79 14.65
CA GLU A 78 24.05 -6.68 13.50
C GLU A 78 23.66 -5.96 12.20
N ILE A 79 23.24 -4.70 12.31
CA ILE A 79 22.78 -3.89 11.17
C ILE A 79 23.96 -3.41 10.34
N ARG A 80 23.91 -3.66 9.03
CA ARG A 80 24.92 -3.21 8.08
C ARG A 80 24.32 -2.21 7.08
N LEU A 81 25.13 -1.24 6.71
CA LEU A 81 24.84 -0.27 5.65
C LEU A 81 25.70 -0.60 4.44
N ALA A 82 25.12 -0.44 3.26
CA ALA A 82 25.70 -0.76 1.98
C ALA A 82 25.33 0.28 0.93
N LYS A 83 26.12 0.35 -0.14
CA LYS A 83 25.84 1.22 -1.29
C LYS A 83 26.06 0.49 -2.61
N VAL A 84 25.27 0.85 -3.60
CA VAL A 84 25.31 0.35 -4.98
C VAL A 84 25.36 1.56 -5.91
N ASP A 85 26.39 1.63 -6.75
CA ASP A 85 26.43 2.61 -7.83
C ASP A 85 25.49 2.14 -8.96
N ALA A 86 24.32 2.77 -9.04
CA ALA A 86 23.30 2.39 -10.01
C ALA A 86 23.64 2.82 -11.45
N THR A 87 24.71 3.61 -11.65
CA THR A 87 25.21 3.96 -12.99
C THR A 87 26.06 2.85 -13.59
N GLU A 88 26.69 2.02 -12.74
CA GLU A 88 27.44 0.83 -13.15
C GLU A 88 26.58 -0.44 -13.03
N GLU A 89 25.74 -0.52 -12.00
CA GLU A 89 24.91 -1.69 -11.65
C GLU A 89 23.43 -1.48 -12.05
N SER A 90 23.18 -1.07 -13.30
CA SER A 90 21.84 -0.68 -13.77
C SER A 90 20.81 -1.80 -13.69
N ASP A 91 21.21 -3.04 -13.95
CA ASP A 91 20.33 -4.22 -13.85
C ASP A 91 19.80 -4.38 -12.42
N LEU A 92 20.68 -4.20 -11.42
CA LEU A 92 20.35 -4.35 -10.02
C LEU A 92 19.42 -3.22 -9.56
N ALA A 93 19.68 -1.99 -10.01
CA ALA A 93 18.81 -0.85 -9.77
C ALA A 93 17.40 -1.06 -10.39
N GLN A 94 17.34 -1.57 -11.63
CA GLN A 94 16.09 -1.87 -12.31
C GLN A 94 15.32 -3.00 -11.61
N GLN A 95 16.01 -4.07 -11.20
CA GLN A 95 15.43 -5.20 -10.47
C GLN A 95 14.66 -4.76 -9.23
N TYR A 96 15.17 -3.76 -8.50
CA TYR A 96 14.53 -3.22 -7.31
C TYR A 96 13.69 -1.96 -7.56
N GLY A 97 13.44 -1.60 -8.83
CA GLY A 97 12.54 -0.52 -9.22
C GLY A 97 13.05 0.88 -8.86
N VAL A 98 14.37 1.10 -8.85
CA VAL A 98 14.97 2.41 -8.59
C VAL A 98 14.70 3.36 -9.77
N ARG A 99 14.01 4.48 -9.50
CA ARG A 99 13.62 5.48 -10.52
C ARG A 99 14.26 6.86 -10.31
N GLY A 100 14.98 7.05 -9.21
CA GLY A 100 15.64 8.31 -8.85
C GLY A 100 16.74 8.06 -7.81
N TYR A 101 17.53 9.10 -7.50
CA TYR A 101 18.67 8.97 -6.60
C TYR A 101 18.68 10.06 -5.51
N PRO A 102 19.08 9.73 -4.26
CA PRO A 102 19.26 8.37 -3.76
C PRO A 102 17.90 7.67 -3.56
N THR A 103 17.86 6.37 -3.82
CA THR A 103 16.78 5.48 -3.34
C THR A 103 17.41 4.52 -2.34
N ILE A 104 16.85 4.43 -1.14
CA ILE A 104 17.41 3.61 -0.06
C ILE A 104 16.40 2.51 0.27
N LYS A 105 16.86 1.26 0.31
CA LYS A 105 16.03 0.08 0.56
C LYS A 105 16.59 -0.76 1.70
N PHE A 106 15.72 -1.18 2.60
CA PHE A 106 16.03 -2.03 3.73
C PHE A 106 15.62 -3.46 3.45
N PHE A 107 16.58 -4.37 3.59
CA PHE A 107 16.44 -5.80 3.42
C PHE A 107 16.54 -6.47 4.79
N LYS A 108 15.57 -7.34 5.09
CA LYS A 108 15.50 -8.11 6.33
C LYS A 108 15.47 -9.59 5.99
N ASN A 109 16.33 -10.39 6.63
CA ASN A 109 16.46 -11.83 6.41
C ASN A 109 16.67 -12.22 4.92
N GLY A 110 17.32 -11.37 4.14
CA GLY A 110 17.52 -11.60 2.70
C GLY A 110 16.25 -11.57 1.85
N ASP A 111 15.12 -11.04 2.35
CA ASP A 111 13.88 -10.92 1.57
C ASP A 111 14.05 -9.95 0.40
N THR A 112 14.09 -10.51 -0.80
CA THR A 112 14.20 -9.76 -2.07
C THR A 112 12.85 -9.43 -2.69
N ALA A 113 11.74 -10.00 -2.21
CA ALA A 113 10.43 -9.83 -2.83
C ALA A 113 9.82 -8.46 -2.53
N ALA A 114 10.03 -7.95 -1.30
CA ALA A 114 9.46 -6.67 -0.87
C ALA A 114 10.40 -5.88 0.05
N PRO A 115 11.59 -5.44 -0.44
CA PRO A 115 12.47 -4.60 0.37
C PRO A 115 11.80 -3.26 0.67
N ARG A 116 11.92 -2.81 1.91
CA ARG A 116 11.22 -1.61 2.39
C ARG A 116 11.97 -0.35 1.99
N GLU A 117 11.29 0.58 1.36
CA GLU A 117 11.90 1.87 1.03
C GLU A 117 12.05 2.75 2.28
N TYR A 118 13.21 3.39 2.43
CA TYR A 118 13.48 4.35 3.48
C TYR A 118 13.09 5.75 3.04
N THR A 119 12.14 6.35 3.75
CA THR A 119 11.57 7.67 3.43
C THR A 119 11.70 8.68 4.58
N ALA A 120 12.45 8.34 5.63
CA ALA A 120 12.68 9.22 6.77
C ALA A 120 13.78 10.27 6.50
N GLY A 121 14.19 11.00 7.54
CA GLY A 121 15.19 12.08 7.44
C GLY A 121 16.56 11.60 6.94
N ARG A 122 17.42 12.52 6.50
CA ARG A 122 18.72 12.18 5.88
C ARG A 122 19.91 12.37 6.82
N GLU A 123 19.67 12.64 8.10
CA GLU A 123 20.71 12.74 9.11
C GLU A 123 21.08 11.35 9.66
N ALA A 124 22.31 11.18 10.15
CA ALA A 124 22.76 9.89 10.66
C ALA A 124 21.89 9.35 11.81
N GLU A 125 21.39 10.23 12.67
CA GLU A 125 20.51 9.85 13.79
C GLU A 125 19.14 9.33 13.30
N ASP A 126 18.56 9.95 12.27
CA ASP A 126 17.29 9.51 11.70
C ASP A 126 17.41 8.10 11.12
N ILE A 127 18.53 7.82 10.43
CA ILE A 127 18.84 6.49 9.87
C ILE A 127 18.95 5.46 10.99
N VAL A 128 19.77 5.75 12.02
CA VAL A 128 19.97 4.84 13.16
C VAL A 128 18.67 4.57 13.90
N ASN A 129 17.89 5.60 14.21
CA ASN A 129 16.62 5.47 14.95
C ASN A 129 15.59 4.67 14.14
N TRP A 130 15.49 4.93 12.83
CA TRP A 130 14.59 4.20 11.95
C TRP A 130 14.94 2.71 11.86
N LEU A 131 16.23 2.39 11.80
CA LEU A 131 16.75 1.02 11.77
C LEU A 131 16.52 0.32 13.11
N LYS A 132 16.91 0.93 14.24
CA LYS A 132 16.70 0.37 15.58
C LYS A 132 15.23 0.06 15.85
N LYS A 133 14.31 0.91 15.39
CA LYS A 133 12.86 0.67 15.52
C LYS A 133 12.39 -0.59 14.77
N ARG A 134 13.09 -1.01 13.71
CA ARG A 134 12.72 -2.14 12.83
C ARG A 134 13.52 -3.41 13.04
N THR A 135 14.64 -3.31 13.74
CA THR A 135 15.53 -4.43 14.09
C THR A 135 15.51 -4.78 15.57
N GLY A 136 14.83 -3.96 16.39
CA GLY A 136 14.50 -4.27 17.78
C GLY A 136 13.59 -5.50 17.90
N PRO A 137 13.25 -5.91 19.13
CA PRO A 137 12.37 -7.06 19.34
C PRO A 137 11.02 -6.81 18.65
N ALA A 138 10.53 -7.83 17.96
CA ALA A 138 9.28 -7.74 17.18
C ALA A 138 8.08 -7.32 18.04
N ALA A 139 8.10 -7.67 19.32
CA ALA A 139 7.15 -7.21 20.31
C ALA A 139 7.88 -6.69 21.55
N THR A 140 7.35 -5.63 22.17
CA THR A 140 7.88 -5.08 23.41
C THR A 140 7.44 -5.94 24.59
N THR A 141 8.37 -6.38 25.45
CA THR A 141 8.01 -7.08 26.69
C THR A 141 7.27 -6.15 27.64
N LEU A 142 6.09 -6.55 28.10
CA LEU A 142 5.23 -5.78 28.99
C LEU A 142 5.29 -6.38 30.41
N PRO A 143 6.10 -5.80 31.32
CA PRO A 143 6.29 -6.34 32.66
C PRO A 143 5.08 -6.17 33.58
N ASP A 144 4.21 -5.19 33.31
CA ASP A 144 3.07 -4.85 34.15
C ASP A 144 1.95 -4.16 33.36
N GLY A 145 0.86 -3.85 34.06
CA GLY A 145 -0.32 -3.23 33.46
C GLY A 145 -0.11 -1.77 33.02
N ALA A 146 0.88 -1.06 33.57
CA ALA A 146 1.18 0.32 33.17
C ALA A 146 1.94 0.35 31.85
N ALA A 147 2.89 -0.57 31.66
CA ALA A 147 3.56 -0.76 30.39
C ALA A 147 2.59 -1.16 29.27
N ALA A 148 1.61 -2.02 29.58
CA ALA A 148 0.56 -2.38 28.63
C ALA A 148 -0.28 -1.15 28.23
N GLU A 149 -0.75 -0.36 29.18
CA GLU A 149 -1.49 0.88 28.90
C GLU A 149 -0.69 1.89 28.08
N ALA A 150 0.60 2.08 28.40
CA ALA A 150 1.48 2.97 27.65
C ALA A 150 1.62 2.54 26.18
N LEU A 151 1.70 1.22 25.92
CA LEU A 151 1.72 0.69 24.56
C LEU A 151 0.38 0.95 23.86
N LEU A 152 -0.76 0.68 24.51
CA LEU A 152 -2.09 0.93 23.95
C LEU A 152 -2.32 2.41 23.61
N GLU A 153 -1.76 3.33 24.39
CA GLU A 153 -1.88 4.76 24.11
C GLU A 153 -1.01 5.23 22.94
N SER A 154 0.08 4.52 22.65
CA SER A 154 1.07 4.94 21.65
C SER A 154 0.61 4.86 20.19
N SER A 155 -0.49 4.15 19.91
CA SER A 155 -0.98 3.91 18.55
C SER A 155 -2.51 3.73 18.52
N GLU A 156 -3.15 4.02 17.39
CA GLU A 156 -4.58 3.78 17.19
C GLU A 156 -4.94 2.29 17.23
N VAL A 157 -4.02 1.43 16.80
CA VAL A 157 -4.14 -0.04 16.82
C VAL A 157 -2.89 -0.63 17.44
N THR A 158 -3.05 -1.59 18.34
CA THR A 158 -1.95 -2.31 19.03
C THR A 158 -2.33 -3.78 19.18
N VAL A 159 -1.36 -4.69 19.12
CA VAL A 159 -1.60 -6.13 19.35
C VAL A 159 -0.78 -6.60 20.53
N ILE A 160 -1.41 -7.28 21.50
CA ILE A 160 -0.73 -7.86 22.67
C ILE A 160 -0.90 -9.38 22.66
N GLY A 161 0.24 -10.08 22.74
CA GLY A 161 0.34 -11.51 22.97
C GLY A 161 0.48 -11.80 24.47
N PHE A 162 -0.36 -12.70 24.98
CA PHE A 162 -0.38 -13.14 26.36
C PHE A 162 0.05 -14.60 26.37
N PHE A 163 1.30 -14.86 26.76
CA PHE A 163 1.87 -16.21 26.75
C PHE A 163 2.58 -16.49 28.07
N LYS A 164 2.15 -17.53 28.79
CA LYS A 164 2.80 -17.93 30.06
C LYS A 164 4.27 -18.30 29.86
N ASP A 165 4.57 -18.93 28.72
CA ASP A 165 5.92 -19.22 28.26
C ASP A 165 6.20 -18.47 26.95
N VAL A 166 7.09 -17.49 27.01
CA VAL A 166 7.51 -16.66 25.86
C VAL A 166 8.37 -17.42 24.85
N GLU A 167 8.88 -18.60 25.22
CA GLU A 167 9.64 -19.49 24.33
C GLU A 167 8.78 -20.60 23.70
N SER A 168 7.48 -20.62 24.02
CA SER A 168 6.53 -21.57 23.45
C SER A 168 6.40 -21.41 21.92
N ASP A 169 5.98 -22.49 21.24
CA ASP A 169 5.75 -22.45 19.79
C ASP A 169 4.71 -21.39 19.41
N PHE A 170 3.69 -21.17 20.25
CA PHE A 170 2.68 -20.13 20.04
C PHE A 170 3.25 -18.72 20.15
N ALA A 171 4.09 -18.46 21.15
CA ALA A 171 4.78 -17.17 21.30
C ALA A 171 5.71 -16.90 20.11
N LYS A 172 6.42 -17.92 19.62
CA LYS A 172 7.26 -17.81 18.42
C LYS A 172 6.44 -17.49 17.16
N GLN A 173 5.30 -18.14 16.96
CA GLN A 173 4.39 -17.81 15.84
C GLN A 173 3.86 -16.37 15.92
N PHE A 174 3.53 -15.91 17.12
CA PHE A 174 3.14 -14.52 17.35
C PHE A 174 4.26 -13.52 17.01
N LEU A 175 5.49 -13.78 17.47
CA LEU A 175 6.64 -12.94 17.15
C LEU A 175 6.93 -12.92 15.64
N LEU A 176 6.76 -14.04 14.93
CA LEU A 176 6.89 -14.08 13.47
C LEU A 176 5.82 -13.23 12.75
N ALA A 177 4.60 -13.14 13.29
CA ALA A 177 3.58 -12.23 12.76
C ALA A 177 3.93 -10.76 13.06
N ALA A 178 4.39 -10.47 14.27
CA ALA A 178 4.86 -9.16 14.67
C ALA A 178 6.05 -8.67 13.82
N GLU A 179 6.95 -9.57 13.40
CA GLU A 179 8.07 -9.22 12.50
C GLU A 179 7.65 -8.83 11.09
N ALA A 180 6.46 -9.24 10.64
CA ALA A 180 5.93 -9.00 9.30
C ALA A 180 5.10 -7.71 9.22
N ILE A 181 4.59 -7.20 10.36
CA ILE A 181 3.74 -6.01 10.43
C ILE A 181 4.54 -4.86 11.06
N ASP A 182 4.78 -3.80 10.29
CA ASP A 182 5.64 -2.68 10.70
C ASP A 182 4.85 -1.47 11.25
N ASP A 183 3.58 -1.35 10.88
CA ASP A 183 2.73 -0.20 11.13
C ASP A 183 1.88 -0.32 12.40
N ILE A 184 1.92 -1.48 13.06
CA ILE A 184 1.21 -1.75 14.31
C ILE A 184 2.22 -2.13 15.39
N PRO A 185 2.21 -1.48 16.56
CA PRO A 185 3.02 -1.91 17.70
C PRO A 185 2.53 -3.25 18.27
N PHE A 186 3.48 -4.13 18.58
CA PHE A 186 3.23 -5.39 19.26
C PHE A 186 3.79 -5.36 20.68
N GLY A 187 3.03 -5.94 21.61
CA GLY A 187 3.44 -6.21 22.98
C GLY A 187 3.37 -7.71 23.29
N ILE A 188 4.21 -8.18 24.21
CA ILE A 188 4.18 -9.56 24.70
C ILE A 188 4.29 -9.57 26.22
N THR A 189 3.48 -10.37 26.91
CA THR A 189 3.52 -10.50 28.36
C THR A 189 3.34 -11.94 28.82
N SER A 190 4.05 -12.29 29.89
CA SER A 190 3.86 -13.51 30.69
C SER A 190 3.36 -13.21 32.11
N ASN A 191 3.11 -11.94 32.45
CA ASN A 191 2.68 -11.53 33.78
C ASN A 191 1.17 -11.78 33.96
N SER A 192 0.80 -12.63 34.92
CA SER A 192 -0.59 -12.99 35.25
C SER A 192 -1.49 -11.81 35.64
N ASP A 193 -0.93 -10.73 36.18
CA ASP A 193 -1.69 -9.53 36.52
C ASP A 193 -2.14 -8.79 35.25
N VAL A 194 -1.31 -8.80 34.20
CA VAL A 194 -1.64 -8.24 32.88
C VAL A 194 -2.69 -9.11 32.19
N PHE A 195 -2.59 -10.44 32.29
CA PHE A 195 -3.64 -11.36 31.82
C PHE A 195 -4.99 -11.03 32.49
N SER A 196 -5.00 -10.93 33.82
CA SER A 196 -6.22 -10.63 34.59
C SER A 196 -6.80 -9.26 34.24
N LYS A 197 -5.95 -8.24 34.06
CA LYS A 197 -6.34 -6.88 33.67
C LYS A 197 -7.12 -6.84 32.35
N TYR A 198 -6.77 -7.71 31.41
CA TYR A 198 -7.45 -7.83 30.11
C TYR A 198 -8.33 -9.07 30.01
N GLN A 199 -8.75 -9.67 31.13
CA GLN A 199 -9.72 -10.77 31.18
C GLN A 199 -9.31 -12.01 30.34
N LEU A 200 -8.04 -12.40 30.42
CA LEU A 200 -7.53 -13.65 29.85
C LEU A 200 -7.21 -14.66 30.95
N ASP A 201 -7.74 -15.88 30.81
CA ASP A 201 -7.54 -17.02 31.70
C ASP A 201 -6.46 -18.01 31.17
N LYS A 202 -6.18 -17.94 29.86
CA LYS A 202 -5.21 -18.76 29.13
C LYS A 202 -4.41 -17.90 28.15
N ASP A 203 -3.41 -18.53 27.53
CA ASP A 203 -2.62 -17.91 26.48
C ASP A 203 -3.51 -17.47 25.31
N GLY A 204 -3.20 -16.31 24.73
CA GLY A 204 -4.02 -15.72 23.68
C GLY A 204 -3.42 -14.45 23.09
N VAL A 205 -4.06 -13.94 22.03
CA VAL A 205 -3.68 -12.70 21.36
C VAL A 205 -4.89 -11.78 21.32
N VAL A 206 -4.68 -10.49 21.61
CA VAL A 206 -5.73 -9.47 21.58
C VAL A 206 -5.26 -8.28 20.76
N LEU A 207 -6.10 -7.85 19.82
CA LEU A 207 -5.96 -6.58 19.13
C LEU A 207 -6.80 -5.53 19.84
N PHE A 208 -6.18 -4.40 20.14
CA PHE A 208 -6.81 -3.22 20.73
C PHE A 208 -6.82 -2.11 19.71
N LYS A 209 -7.89 -1.32 19.69
CA LYS A 209 -8.07 -0.22 18.74
C LYS A 209 -8.84 0.93 19.37
N LYS A 210 -8.61 2.17 18.93
CA LYS A 210 -9.28 3.38 19.47
C LYS A 210 -10.63 3.70 18.80
N PHE A 211 -11.14 2.78 18.00
CA PHE A 211 -12.39 2.92 17.24
C PHE A 211 -13.25 1.65 17.33
N ASP A 212 -14.52 1.78 16.92
CA ASP A 212 -15.50 0.70 16.89
C ASP A 212 -15.65 -0.05 18.23
N GLU A 213 -15.55 -1.37 18.24
CA GLU A 213 -15.66 -2.21 19.44
C GLU A 213 -14.44 -2.11 20.38
N GLY A 214 -13.39 -1.42 19.95
CA GLY A 214 -12.17 -1.14 20.74
C GLY A 214 -11.26 -2.33 21.01
N ARG A 215 -11.77 -3.56 20.84
CA ARG A 215 -11.06 -4.81 21.17
C ARG A 215 -11.53 -5.98 20.32
N ASN A 216 -10.60 -6.77 19.82
CA ASN A 216 -10.84 -8.06 19.19
C ASN A 216 -9.95 -9.13 19.83
N ASN A 217 -10.55 -10.22 20.31
CA ASN A 217 -9.79 -11.38 20.80
C ASN A 217 -9.56 -12.35 19.63
N PHE A 218 -8.34 -12.88 19.52
CA PHE A 218 -8.03 -13.93 18.55
C PHE A 218 -8.65 -15.26 18.99
N GLU A 219 -9.25 -15.98 18.04
CA GLU A 219 -9.83 -17.31 18.25
C GLU A 219 -9.21 -18.32 17.27
N GLY A 220 -8.91 -19.52 17.75
CA GLY A 220 -8.31 -20.60 16.97
C GLY A 220 -6.83 -20.83 17.26
N ASP A 221 -6.16 -21.56 16.36
CA ASP A 221 -4.75 -21.92 16.54
C ASP A 221 -3.81 -20.75 16.24
N VAL A 222 -2.87 -20.48 17.14
CA VAL A 222 -1.89 -19.39 17.00
C VAL A 222 -0.82 -19.80 15.98
N THR A 223 -1.00 -19.35 14.74
CA THR A 223 -0.05 -19.50 13.64
C THR A 223 0.19 -18.14 12.99
N LYS A 224 1.37 -17.91 12.40
CA LYS A 224 1.71 -16.65 11.73
C LYS A 224 0.60 -16.20 10.77
N ASP A 225 0.20 -17.06 9.85
CA ASP A 225 -0.75 -16.70 8.78
C ASP A 225 -2.14 -16.36 9.33
N LYS A 226 -2.66 -17.16 10.27
CA LYS A 226 -3.96 -16.87 10.91
C LYS A 226 -3.93 -15.56 11.72
N LEU A 227 -2.79 -15.22 12.34
CA LEU A 227 -2.63 -13.94 13.02
C LEU A 227 -2.57 -12.76 12.05
N LEU A 228 -1.86 -12.90 10.93
CA LEU A 228 -1.83 -11.87 9.88
C LEU A 228 -3.25 -11.61 9.34
N ASP A 229 -4.01 -12.66 9.04
CA ASP A 229 -5.40 -12.54 8.59
C ASP A 229 -6.29 -11.87 9.65
N PHE A 230 -6.17 -12.30 10.91
CA PHE A 230 -6.90 -11.72 12.02
C PHE A 230 -6.62 -10.22 12.19
N ILE A 231 -5.35 -9.82 12.18
CA ILE A 231 -4.96 -8.42 12.37
C ILE A 231 -5.45 -7.60 11.18
N LYS A 232 -5.19 -8.06 9.95
CA LYS A 232 -5.62 -7.41 8.73
C LYS A 232 -7.13 -7.20 8.65
N HIS A 233 -7.92 -8.16 9.12
CA HIS A 233 -9.37 -8.07 9.14
C HIS A 233 -9.92 -7.10 10.21
N ASN A 234 -9.15 -6.81 11.26
CA ASN A 234 -9.63 -6.05 12.43
C ASN A 234 -8.92 -4.70 12.65
N GLN A 235 -7.82 -4.43 11.94
CA GLN A 235 -7.02 -3.21 12.07
C GLN A 235 -7.63 -1.97 11.39
N LEU A 236 -8.60 -2.15 10.49
CA LEU A 236 -9.26 -1.04 9.82
C LEU A 236 -10.57 -0.67 10.55
N PRO A 237 -10.88 0.63 10.68
CA PRO A 237 -12.20 1.07 11.10
C PRO A 237 -13.29 0.55 10.16
N LEU A 238 -14.50 0.35 10.70
CA LEU A 238 -15.69 0.01 9.91
C LEU A 238 -15.98 1.04 8.82
N VAL A 239 -15.72 2.32 9.09
CA VAL A 239 -15.85 3.42 8.13
C VAL A 239 -14.58 4.26 8.17
N ILE A 240 -14.01 4.54 7.00
CA ILE A 240 -12.74 5.27 6.86
C ILE A 240 -13.01 6.66 6.26
N GLU A 241 -12.51 7.73 6.89
CA GLU A 241 -12.53 9.05 6.27
C GLU A 241 -11.53 9.09 5.11
N PHE A 242 -11.94 9.55 3.94
CA PHE A 242 -11.05 9.78 2.82
C PHE A 242 -10.23 11.06 3.05
N THR A 243 -8.92 10.91 3.15
CA THR A 243 -7.93 11.98 3.31
C THR A 243 -6.65 11.59 2.54
N GLU A 244 -5.72 12.53 2.36
CA GLU A 244 -4.40 12.22 1.79
C GLU A 244 -3.65 11.14 2.60
N GLN A 245 -3.88 11.07 3.92
CA GLN A 245 -3.23 10.09 4.79
C GLN A 245 -3.84 8.69 4.69
N THR A 246 -5.14 8.61 4.47
CA THR A 246 -5.87 7.32 4.39
C THR A 246 -5.95 6.77 2.96
N ALA A 247 -5.80 7.61 1.94
CA ALA A 247 -5.87 7.20 0.54
C ALA A 247 -4.91 6.05 0.17
N PRO A 248 -3.62 6.06 0.57
CA PRO A 248 -2.72 4.93 0.29
C PRO A 248 -3.19 3.62 0.92
N LYS A 249 -3.82 3.66 2.11
CA LYS A 249 -4.36 2.49 2.80
C LYS A 249 -5.64 1.97 2.12
N ILE A 250 -6.48 2.88 1.65
CA ILE A 250 -7.72 2.57 0.91
C ILE A 250 -7.40 1.88 -0.42
N PHE A 251 -6.51 2.47 -1.23
CA PHE A 251 -6.21 1.96 -2.58
C PHE A 251 -5.14 0.86 -2.60
N GLY A 252 -4.26 0.83 -1.59
CA GLY A 252 -3.31 -0.26 -1.38
C GLY A 252 -3.94 -1.51 -0.76
N GLY A 253 -5.20 -1.43 -0.31
CA GLY A 253 -5.94 -2.54 0.28
C GLY A 253 -6.33 -3.62 -0.74
N GLU A 254 -6.67 -4.80 -0.21
CA GLU A 254 -7.14 -5.93 -1.02
C GLU A 254 -8.61 -5.85 -1.39
N ILE A 255 -9.41 -5.12 -0.62
CA ILE A 255 -10.84 -4.94 -0.93
C ILE A 255 -10.93 -3.98 -2.12
N LYS A 256 -11.27 -4.51 -3.30
CA LYS A 256 -11.41 -3.75 -4.55
C LYS A 256 -12.80 -3.14 -4.75
N THR A 257 -13.75 -3.43 -3.87
CA THR A 257 -15.10 -2.86 -3.91
C THR A 257 -15.27 -1.83 -2.82
N HIS A 258 -15.47 -0.57 -3.19
CA HIS A 258 -15.61 0.54 -2.24
C HIS A 258 -16.99 1.18 -2.36
N ILE A 259 -17.60 1.51 -1.23
CA ILE A 259 -18.76 2.40 -1.16
C ILE A 259 -18.33 3.71 -0.53
N LEU A 260 -18.61 4.82 -1.23
CA LEU A 260 -18.27 6.18 -0.83
C LEU A 260 -19.55 6.91 -0.45
N LEU A 261 -19.59 7.41 0.77
CA LEU A 261 -20.55 8.39 1.24
C LEU A 261 -19.94 9.80 1.13
N PHE A 262 -20.44 10.59 0.20
CA PHE A 262 -20.15 12.01 0.09
C PHE A 262 -20.97 12.74 1.14
N LEU A 263 -20.35 13.15 2.25
CA LEU A 263 -21.02 13.73 3.40
C LEU A 263 -20.40 15.10 3.72
N PRO A 264 -21.07 16.22 3.39
CA PRO A 264 -20.55 17.54 3.69
C PRO A 264 -20.50 17.74 5.20
N LYS A 265 -19.36 18.23 5.75
CA LYS A 265 -19.27 18.52 7.19
C LYS A 265 -20.25 19.62 7.62
N SER A 266 -20.75 20.45 6.69
CA SER A 266 -21.78 21.45 6.99
C SER A 266 -23.22 20.90 6.98
N VAL A 267 -23.45 19.62 6.67
CA VAL A 267 -24.81 19.06 6.55
C VAL A 267 -25.51 18.97 7.91
N SER A 268 -26.83 19.18 7.94
CA SER A 268 -27.64 18.89 9.12
C SER A 268 -27.62 17.40 9.46
N ASP A 269 -27.60 17.07 10.75
CA ASP A 269 -27.57 15.68 11.24
C ASP A 269 -26.43 14.84 10.62
N TYR A 270 -25.22 15.41 10.57
CA TYR A 270 -24.02 14.74 10.09
C TYR A 270 -23.80 13.40 10.81
N ASP A 271 -23.84 13.40 12.14
CA ASP A 271 -23.59 12.21 12.96
C ASP A 271 -24.65 11.13 12.77
N GLY A 272 -25.93 11.50 12.61
CA GLY A 272 -27.00 10.55 12.33
C GLY A 272 -26.82 9.85 10.98
N LYS A 273 -26.47 10.60 9.94
CA LYS A 273 -26.18 10.04 8.60
C LYS A 273 -24.94 9.14 8.60
N LEU A 274 -23.86 9.59 9.25
CA LEU A 274 -22.65 8.78 9.40
C LEU A 274 -22.92 7.51 10.23
N SER A 275 -23.77 7.59 11.25
CA SER A 275 -24.21 6.44 12.05
C SER A 275 -24.99 5.41 11.22
N ASN A 276 -25.89 5.86 10.35
CA ASN A 276 -26.59 4.96 9.41
C ASN A 276 -25.62 4.23 8.48
N PHE A 277 -24.64 4.95 7.94
CA PHE A 277 -23.60 4.39 7.08
C PHE A 277 -22.72 3.37 7.84
N LYS A 278 -22.36 3.69 9.08
CA LYS A 278 -21.60 2.78 9.95
C LYS A 278 -22.36 1.51 10.29
N LYS A 279 -23.66 1.60 10.61
CA LYS A 279 -24.51 0.42 10.87
C LYS A 279 -24.56 -0.52 9.66
N ALA A 280 -24.74 0.04 8.46
CA ALA A 280 -24.74 -0.75 7.23
C ALA A 280 -23.38 -1.45 7.01
N ALA A 281 -22.26 -0.78 7.32
CA ALA A 281 -20.91 -1.32 7.14
C ALA A 281 -20.67 -2.64 7.90
N GLU A 282 -21.30 -2.83 9.06
CA GLU A 282 -21.15 -4.03 9.90
C GLU A 282 -21.43 -5.34 9.13
N ARG A 283 -22.37 -5.30 8.17
CA ARG A 283 -22.79 -6.49 7.39
C ARG A 283 -21.84 -6.87 6.26
N PHE A 284 -20.94 -5.96 5.86
CA PHE A 284 -20.11 -6.11 4.67
C PHE A 284 -18.61 -6.09 4.98
N LYS A 285 -18.22 -6.23 6.25
CA LYS A 285 -16.82 -6.32 6.68
C LYS A 285 -16.06 -7.37 5.86
N GLY A 286 -14.94 -6.96 5.27
CA GLY A 286 -14.11 -7.80 4.40
C GLY A 286 -14.63 -8.00 2.98
N LYS A 287 -15.79 -7.45 2.61
CA LYS A 287 -16.39 -7.56 1.26
C LYS A 287 -16.45 -6.22 0.53
N ILE A 288 -16.89 -5.18 1.24
CA ILE A 288 -17.01 -3.82 0.72
C ILE A 288 -16.35 -2.88 1.72
N LEU A 289 -15.48 -2.00 1.24
CA LEU A 289 -14.84 -0.99 2.07
C LEU A 289 -15.74 0.25 2.14
N PHE A 290 -16.13 0.63 3.36
CA PHE A 290 -16.99 1.79 3.58
C PHE A 290 -16.14 3.03 3.85
N ILE A 291 -16.30 4.03 3.00
CA ILE A 291 -15.50 5.25 3.00
C ILE A 291 -16.47 6.43 3.07
N PHE A 292 -16.18 7.44 3.87
CA PHE A 292 -16.88 8.72 3.80
C PHE A 292 -15.90 9.83 3.42
N ILE A 293 -16.39 10.82 2.69
CA ILE A 293 -15.58 11.91 2.14
C ILE A 293 -16.30 13.24 2.37
N ASP A 294 -15.56 14.23 2.88
CA ASP A 294 -16.08 15.58 3.06
C ASP A 294 -16.23 16.26 1.71
N SER A 295 -17.48 16.41 1.24
CA SER A 295 -17.78 17.04 -0.05
C SER A 295 -17.59 18.56 -0.05
N ASP A 296 -17.48 19.19 1.13
CA ASP A 296 -17.23 20.64 1.22
C ASP A 296 -15.76 20.97 0.94
N HIS A 297 -14.85 20.06 1.28
CA HIS A 297 -13.41 20.23 1.17
C HIS A 297 -12.96 20.41 -0.28
N THR A 298 -12.07 21.37 -0.52
CA THR A 298 -11.58 21.71 -1.88
C THR A 298 -10.76 20.59 -2.51
N ASP A 299 -9.97 19.88 -1.71
CA ASP A 299 -9.11 18.81 -2.22
C ASP A 299 -9.90 17.61 -2.74
N ASN A 300 -11.16 17.48 -2.29
CA ASN A 300 -12.05 16.39 -2.67
C ASN A 300 -12.86 16.69 -3.95
N GLN A 301 -12.79 17.90 -4.53
CA GLN A 301 -13.58 18.26 -5.71
C GLN A 301 -13.34 17.34 -6.90
N ARG A 302 -12.09 16.92 -7.12
CA ARG A 302 -11.74 15.99 -8.20
C ARG A 302 -12.40 14.62 -8.03
N ILE A 303 -12.60 14.19 -6.79
CA ILE A 303 -13.28 12.92 -6.49
C ILE A 303 -14.78 13.09 -6.80
N LEU A 304 -15.39 14.21 -6.41
CA LEU A 304 -16.77 14.51 -6.78
C LEU A 304 -16.96 14.50 -8.31
N GLU A 305 -16.10 15.20 -9.05
CA GLU A 305 -16.11 15.23 -10.53
C GLU A 305 -15.95 13.83 -11.14
N PHE A 306 -15.04 13.01 -10.58
CA PHE A 306 -14.84 11.63 -11.03
C PHE A 306 -16.10 10.77 -10.82
N PHE A 307 -16.87 10.99 -9.76
CA PHE A 307 -18.18 10.35 -9.55
C PHE A 307 -19.34 11.16 -10.17
N GLY A 308 -19.02 12.21 -10.92
CA GLY A 308 -19.87 13.25 -11.50
C GLY A 308 -20.99 13.71 -10.56
N LEU A 309 -20.61 13.99 -9.32
CA LEU A 309 -21.42 14.64 -8.32
C LEU A 309 -21.08 16.13 -8.27
N LYS A 310 -22.10 16.96 -8.09
CA LYS A 310 -21.95 18.35 -7.66
C LYS A 310 -22.10 18.45 -6.14
N LYS A 311 -21.61 19.55 -5.57
CA LYS A 311 -21.73 19.80 -4.12
C LYS A 311 -23.19 19.81 -3.66
N GLU A 312 -24.08 20.36 -4.47
CA GLU A 312 -25.50 20.51 -4.14
C GLU A 312 -26.27 19.17 -4.20
N GLU A 313 -25.67 18.15 -4.81
CA GLU A 313 -26.21 16.79 -4.87
C GLU A 313 -25.76 15.93 -3.68
N CYS A 314 -24.91 16.48 -2.80
CA CYS A 314 -24.47 15.83 -1.58
C CYS A 314 -25.40 16.20 -0.41
N PRO A 315 -25.71 15.26 0.52
CA PRO A 315 -25.05 13.97 0.68
C PRO A 315 -25.55 12.88 -0.28
N ALA A 316 -24.63 12.03 -0.75
CA ALA A 316 -24.93 10.96 -1.69
C ALA A 316 -24.01 9.75 -1.48
N VAL A 317 -24.45 8.57 -1.94
CA VAL A 317 -23.61 7.36 -1.97
C VAL A 317 -23.32 6.91 -3.41
N ARG A 318 -22.10 6.40 -3.63
CA ARG A 318 -21.69 5.71 -4.86
C ARG A 318 -20.89 4.47 -4.50
N LEU A 319 -20.98 3.44 -5.33
CA LEU A 319 -20.15 2.25 -5.21
C LEU A 319 -19.24 2.17 -6.44
N ILE A 320 -18.00 1.73 -6.24
CA ILE A 320 -17.01 1.53 -7.30
C ILE A 320 -16.30 0.18 -7.13
N THR A 321 -16.01 -0.47 -8.25
CA THR A 321 -15.09 -1.62 -8.32
C THR A 321 -13.76 -1.17 -8.93
N LEU A 322 -12.65 -1.60 -8.33
CA LEU A 322 -11.28 -1.23 -8.69
C LEU A 322 -10.54 -2.42 -9.32
N GLU A 323 -11.09 -2.95 -10.41
CA GLU A 323 -10.49 -4.03 -11.21
C GLU A 323 -9.77 -3.44 -12.45
N GLU A 324 -9.54 -4.23 -13.50
CA GLU A 324 -8.98 -3.73 -14.78
C GLU A 324 -9.80 -2.56 -15.35
N GLU A 325 -11.13 -2.64 -15.23
CA GLU A 325 -12.06 -1.54 -15.52
C GLU A 325 -12.73 -1.05 -14.23
N MET A 326 -12.73 0.28 -14.06
CA MET A 326 -13.35 0.92 -12.91
C MET A 326 -14.84 1.20 -13.16
N THR A 327 -15.71 0.34 -12.65
CA THR A 327 -17.17 0.49 -12.83
C THR A 327 -17.82 1.17 -11.64
N LYS A 328 -18.63 2.20 -11.91
CA LYS A 328 -19.35 2.99 -10.89
C LYS A 328 -20.81 2.58 -10.84
N TYR A 329 -21.42 2.64 -9.66
CA TYR A 329 -22.81 2.29 -9.40
C TYR A 329 -23.46 3.36 -8.52
N LYS A 330 -24.72 3.67 -8.82
CA LYS A 330 -25.59 4.57 -8.04
C LYS A 330 -26.71 3.75 -7.40
N PRO A 331 -27.13 4.03 -6.15
CA PRO A 331 -28.34 3.43 -5.59
C PRO A 331 -29.60 3.81 -6.38
N GLU A 332 -30.62 2.94 -6.33
CA GLU A 332 -31.94 3.22 -6.93
C GLU A 332 -32.76 4.23 -6.11
N SER A 333 -32.40 4.46 -4.85
CA SER A 333 -33.01 5.41 -3.93
C SER A 333 -31.99 6.43 -3.45
N ASP A 334 -32.41 7.67 -3.23
CA ASP A 334 -31.59 8.73 -2.65
C ASP A 334 -31.67 8.77 -1.10
N GLU A 335 -32.42 7.85 -0.47
CA GLU A 335 -32.53 7.75 0.99
C GLU A 335 -31.25 7.16 1.62
N LEU A 336 -30.73 7.83 2.66
CA LEU A 336 -29.50 7.46 3.37
C LEU A 336 -29.77 6.82 4.74
N THR A 337 -30.72 5.88 4.79
CA THR A 337 -30.93 5.04 5.98
C THR A 337 -30.04 3.80 5.92
N ALA A 338 -29.77 3.17 7.07
CA ALA A 338 -28.96 1.95 7.12
C ALA A 338 -29.53 0.85 6.23
N GLU A 339 -30.85 0.65 6.26
CA GLU A 339 -31.56 -0.38 5.50
C GLU A 339 -31.42 -0.16 3.98
N LYS A 340 -31.46 1.10 3.52
CA LYS A 340 -31.33 1.42 2.09
C LYS A 340 -29.91 1.27 1.58
N ILE A 341 -28.92 1.62 2.41
CA ILE A 341 -27.50 1.39 2.10
C ILE A 341 -27.21 -0.11 2.07
N GLU A 342 -27.74 -0.88 3.03
CA GLU A 342 -27.64 -2.35 3.04
C GLU A 342 -28.30 -2.98 1.81
N GLU A 343 -29.52 -2.57 1.47
CA GLU A 343 -30.25 -3.03 0.28
C GLU A 343 -29.43 -2.78 -0.99
N PHE A 344 -28.86 -1.59 -1.13
CA PHE A 344 -27.99 -1.24 -2.26
C PHE A 344 -26.78 -2.17 -2.36
N CYS A 345 -26.06 -2.38 -1.25
CA CYS A 345 -24.88 -3.25 -1.20
C CYS A 345 -25.23 -4.70 -1.52
N HIS A 346 -26.32 -5.23 -0.97
CA HIS A 346 -26.79 -6.59 -1.27
C HIS A 346 -27.12 -6.78 -2.74
N ARG A 347 -27.91 -5.86 -3.31
CA ARG A 347 -28.28 -5.94 -4.73
C ARG A 347 -27.07 -5.79 -5.65
N PHE A 348 -26.09 -4.98 -5.28
CA PHE A 348 -24.82 -4.90 -6.00
C PHE A 348 -24.08 -6.25 -5.98
N LEU A 349 -23.90 -6.86 -4.79
CA LEU A 349 -23.23 -8.16 -4.66
C LEU A 349 -23.97 -9.30 -5.38
N GLU A 350 -25.28 -9.18 -5.57
CA GLU A 350 -26.11 -10.11 -6.36
C GLU A 350 -26.07 -9.83 -7.87
N GLY A 351 -25.35 -8.80 -8.34
CA GLY A 351 -25.28 -8.41 -9.74
C GLY A 351 -26.56 -7.76 -10.28
N LYS A 352 -27.43 -7.25 -9.40
CA LYS A 352 -28.74 -6.68 -9.76
C LYS A 352 -28.72 -5.16 -9.97
N ILE A 353 -27.60 -4.50 -9.71
CA ILE A 353 -27.43 -3.06 -9.98
C ILE A 353 -26.68 -2.90 -11.30
N LYS A 354 -27.24 -2.08 -12.19
CA LYS A 354 -26.60 -1.76 -13.47
C LYS A 354 -25.49 -0.72 -13.26
N PRO A 355 -24.39 -0.78 -14.04
CA PRO A 355 -23.39 0.28 -14.07
C PRO A 355 -24.03 1.65 -14.31
N HIS A 356 -23.55 2.65 -13.58
CA HIS A 356 -23.94 4.04 -13.77
C HIS A 356 -23.06 4.66 -14.85
N LEU A 357 -23.61 4.77 -16.06
CA LEU A 357 -22.96 5.46 -17.15
C LEU A 357 -23.17 6.96 -17.00
N MET A 358 -22.08 7.70 -16.85
CA MET A 358 -22.10 9.17 -16.86
C MET A 358 -21.84 9.64 -18.28
N SER A 359 -22.57 10.65 -18.74
CA SER A 359 -22.21 11.35 -19.97
C SER A 359 -22.31 12.84 -19.77
N GLN A 360 -21.27 13.55 -20.18
CA GLN A 360 -21.33 14.99 -20.33
C GLN A 360 -22.37 15.37 -21.39
N GLU A 361 -22.80 16.63 -21.36
CA GLU A 361 -23.59 17.20 -22.45
C GLU A 361 -22.73 17.29 -23.72
N LEU A 362 -23.33 16.96 -24.86
CA LEU A 362 -22.65 17.04 -26.15
C LEU A 362 -22.43 18.53 -26.49
N PRO A 363 -21.18 19.00 -26.66
CA PRO A 363 -20.93 20.38 -27.07
C PRO A 363 -21.58 20.69 -28.42
N GLU A 364 -22.17 21.87 -28.61
CA GLU A 364 -22.78 22.26 -29.90
C GLU A 364 -21.77 22.29 -31.06
N ASP A 365 -20.48 22.41 -30.75
CA ASP A 365 -19.36 22.47 -31.69
C ASP A 365 -18.47 21.23 -31.65
N TRP A 366 -18.97 20.11 -31.12
CA TRP A 366 -18.22 18.86 -30.94
C TRP A 366 -17.54 18.38 -32.23
N ASP A 367 -18.09 18.70 -33.39
CA ASP A 367 -17.60 18.30 -34.70
C ASP A 367 -16.95 19.42 -35.52
N LYS A 368 -16.82 20.64 -35.00
CA LYS A 368 -16.26 21.76 -35.78
C LYS A 368 -14.74 21.65 -35.97
N GLN A 369 -14.05 21.06 -35.00
CA GLN A 369 -12.59 20.92 -35.04
C GLN A 369 -12.15 19.65 -35.81
N PRO A 370 -10.89 19.60 -36.29
CA PRO A 370 -10.34 18.39 -36.92
C PRO A 370 -10.40 17.16 -36.01
N VAL A 371 -10.12 17.34 -34.72
CA VAL A 371 -10.34 16.32 -33.69
C VAL A 371 -11.75 16.49 -33.12
N LYS A 372 -12.60 15.48 -33.32
CA LYS A 372 -13.99 15.46 -32.82
C LYS A 372 -14.02 15.23 -31.32
N VAL A 373 -14.93 15.90 -30.62
CA VAL A 373 -15.15 15.69 -29.18
C VAL A 373 -16.28 14.68 -29.01
N LEU A 374 -16.01 13.59 -28.30
CA LEU A 374 -17.03 12.60 -27.95
C LEU A 374 -17.38 12.72 -26.47
N VAL A 375 -18.64 12.38 -26.19
CA VAL A 375 -19.21 12.14 -24.87
C VAL A 375 -20.02 10.84 -24.94
N GLY A 376 -20.43 10.29 -23.82
CA GLY A 376 -21.13 9.00 -23.74
C GLY A 376 -22.41 8.96 -24.56
N LYS A 377 -23.09 10.10 -24.72
CA LYS A 377 -24.31 10.27 -25.54
C LYS A 377 -24.09 10.04 -27.03
N ASN A 378 -22.94 10.44 -27.60
CA ASN A 378 -22.67 10.28 -29.05
C ASN A 378 -21.56 9.26 -29.35
N PHE A 379 -20.90 8.71 -28.32
CA PHE A 379 -19.77 7.81 -28.52
C PHE A 379 -20.12 6.61 -29.39
N GLU A 380 -21.23 5.90 -29.13
CA GLU A 380 -21.56 4.70 -29.91
C GLU A 380 -21.92 5.03 -31.36
N GLU A 381 -22.69 6.09 -31.56
CA GLU A 381 -23.08 6.55 -32.88
C GLU A 381 -21.86 6.87 -33.75
N VAL A 382 -20.85 7.52 -33.16
CA VAL A 382 -19.65 7.92 -33.91
C VAL A 382 -18.65 6.77 -34.00
N ALA A 383 -18.26 6.18 -32.87
CA ALA A 383 -17.15 5.23 -32.80
C ALA A 383 -17.46 3.87 -33.44
N PHE A 384 -18.74 3.47 -33.48
CA PHE A 384 -19.18 2.21 -34.09
C PHE A 384 -19.89 2.41 -35.45
N ASP A 385 -19.75 3.57 -36.09
CA ASP A 385 -20.22 3.75 -37.48
C ASP A 385 -19.43 2.83 -38.42
N GLU A 386 -20.10 1.82 -38.97
CA GLU A 386 -19.51 0.84 -39.90
C GLU A 386 -18.89 1.46 -41.17
N LYS A 387 -19.23 2.72 -41.49
CA LYS A 387 -18.69 3.44 -42.66
C LYS A 387 -17.42 4.25 -42.33
N LYS A 388 -17.02 4.32 -41.07
CA LYS A 388 -15.90 5.15 -40.60
C LYS A 388 -14.87 4.30 -39.86
N ASN A 389 -13.60 4.69 -40.01
CA ASN A 389 -12.48 4.19 -39.23
C ASN A 389 -12.18 5.25 -38.17
N VAL A 390 -12.63 5.00 -36.95
CA VAL A 390 -12.54 5.99 -35.87
C VAL A 390 -11.37 5.67 -34.96
N PHE A 391 -10.51 6.67 -34.71
CA PHE A 391 -9.41 6.57 -33.77
C PHE A 391 -9.62 7.59 -32.65
N VAL A 392 -9.78 7.08 -31.42
CA VAL A 392 -10.20 7.87 -30.25
C VAL A 392 -9.10 7.93 -29.21
N GLU A 393 -8.75 9.13 -28.77
CA GLU A 393 -7.95 9.36 -27.55
C GLU A 393 -8.89 9.38 -26.33
N PHE A 394 -8.64 8.50 -25.36
CA PHE A 394 -9.26 8.57 -24.04
C PHE A 394 -8.28 9.25 -23.09
N TYR A 395 -8.67 10.40 -22.53
CA TYR A 395 -7.78 11.21 -21.71
C TYR A 395 -8.40 11.61 -20.37
N ALA A 396 -7.55 12.09 -19.47
CA ALA A 396 -7.95 12.80 -18.25
C ALA A 396 -7.40 14.23 -18.29
N PRO A 397 -8.19 15.27 -18.00
CA PRO A 397 -7.78 16.68 -18.13
C PRO A 397 -6.52 17.04 -17.30
N TRP A 398 -6.28 16.30 -16.22
CA TRP A 398 -5.14 16.50 -15.32
C TRP A 398 -3.94 15.59 -15.62
N CYS A 399 -4.03 14.62 -16.52
CA CYS A 399 -2.94 13.69 -16.79
C CYS A 399 -1.81 14.36 -17.58
N GLY A 400 -0.59 14.29 -17.03
CA GLY A 400 0.61 14.86 -17.67
C GLY A 400 0.96 14.21 -19.01
N HIS A 401 0.79 12.89 -19.13
CA HIS A 401 1.01 12.17 -20.39
C HIS A 401 0.00 12.57 -21.48
N CYS A 402 -1.28 12.74 -21.13
CA CYS A 402 -2.30 13.23 -22.06
C CYS A 402 -1.98 14.65 -22.55
N LYS A 403 -1.53 15.54 -21.65
CA LYS A 403 -1.10 16.90 -22.03
C LYS A 403 0.10 16.90 -22.98
N GLN A 404 1.02 15.96 -22.84
CA GLN A 404 2.15 15.79 -23.77
C GLN A 404 1.69 15.26 -25.14
N LEU A 405 0.67 14.39 -25.18
CA LEU A 405 0.11 13.84 -26.41
C LEU A 405 -0.76 14.84 -27.18
N ALA A 406 -1.49 15.71 -26.49
CA ALA A 406 -2.49 16.59 -27.09
C ALA A 406 -2.02 17.36 -28.35
N PRO A 407 -0.82 18.01 -28.38
CA PRO A 407 -0.37 18.70 -29.58
C PRO A 407 -0.07 17.77 -30.77
N ILE A 408 0.27 16.51 -30.51
CA ILE A 408 0.49 15.49 -31.53
C ILE A 408 -0.85 14.97 -32.04
N TRP A 409 -1.81 14.77 -31.14
CA TRP A 409 -3.17 14.35 -31.48
C TRP A 409 -3.90 15.40 -32.32
N ASP A 410 -3.75 16.68 -32.01
CA ASP A 410 -4.31 17.78 -32.80
C ASP A 410 -3.72 17.82 -34.22
N LYS A 411 -2.41 17.58 -34.37
CA LYS A 411 -1.76 17.48 -35.70
C LYS A 411 -2.25 16.26 -36.49
N LEU A 412 -2.51 15.15 -35.81
CA LEU A 412 -3.08 13.96 -36.44
C LEU A 412 -4.49 14.28 -36.97
N GLY A 413 -5.33 14.93 -36.17
CA GLY A 413 -6.63 15.43 -36.60
C GLY A 413 -6.54 16.34 -37.82
N GLU A 414 -5.64 17.32 -37.80
CA GLU A 414 -5.44 18.24 -38.93
C GLU A 414 -5.02 17.50 -40.22
N THR A 415 -4.22 16.45 -40.10
CA THR A 415 -3.75 15.63 -41.25
C THR A 415 -4.91 14.88 -41.92
N TYR A 416 -5.88 14.40 -41.13
CA TYR A 416 -6.97 13.55 -41.61
C TYR A 416 -8.32 14.28 -41.74
N LYS A 417 -8.37 15.60 -41.56
CA LYS A 417 -9.63 16.37 -41.52
C LYS A 417 -10.50 16.26 -42.77
N ASP A 418 -9.87 16.05 -43.93
CA ASP A 418 -10.53 15.92 -45.24
C ASP A 418 -10.57 14.46 -45.74
N HIS A 419 -10.21 13.49 -44.89
CA HIS A 419 -10.19 12.08 -45.26
C HIS A 419 -11.61 11.49 -45.35
N GLU A 420 -11.88 10.68 -46.37
CA GLU A 420 -13.23 10.21 -46.68
C GLU A 420 -13.87 9.37 -45.56
N ASN A 421 -13.06 8.53 -44.91
CA ASN A 421 -13.54 7.55 -43.94
C ASN A 421 -12.70 7.44 -42.65
N ILE A 422 -11.79 8.37 -42.37
CA ILE A 422 -11.03 8.36 -41.10
C ILE A 422 -11.54 9.49 -40.21
N VAL A 423 -11.78 9.20 -38.94
CA VAL A 423 -12.21 10.18 -37.94
C VAL A 423 -11.24 10.15 -36.78
N ILE A 424 -10.63 11.29 -36.47
CA ILE A 424 -9.83 11.46 -35.26
C ILE A 424 -10.70 12.11 -34.20
N ALA A 425 -10.77 11.51 -33.03
CA ALA A 425 -11.63 11.96 -31.94
C ALA A 425 -10.93 11.90 -30.59
N LYS A 426 -11.50 12.56 -29.59
CA LYS A 426 -11.06 12.49 -28.20
C LYS A 426 -12.25 12.48 -27.26
N MET A 427 -12.10 11.80 -26.13
CA MET A 427 -13.11 11.68 -25.09
C MET A 427 -12.44 11.82 -23.72
N ASP A 428 -12.98 12.70 -22.88
CA ASP A 428 -12.58 12.83 -21.48
C ASP A 428 -13.14 11.63 -20.69
N SER A 429 -12.31 10.64 -20.40
CA SER A 429 -12.74 9.42 -19.71
C SER A 429 -13.08 9.65 -18.23
N THR A 430 -12.89 10.86 -17.69
CA THR A 430 -13.14 11.16 -16.28
C THR A 430 -14.55 11.68 -16.02
N GLY A 431 -15.11 12.42 -16.97
CA GLY A 431 -16.52 12.84 -16.97
C GLY A 431 -17.47 11.85 -17.62
N GLU A 432 -16.92 10.76 -18.16
CA GLU A 432 -17.65 9.72 -18.87
C GLU A 432 -17.59 8.42 -18.04
N GLY A 433 -18.74 7.86 -17.71
CA GLY A 433 -18.84 6.55 -17.06
C GLY A 433 -19.08 5.52 -18.16
N ARG A 434 -18.06 4.80 -18.57
CA ARG A 434 -18.19 3.48 -19.19
C ARG A 434 -17.42 2.49 -18.34
#